data_AF-A0A8J8EZM2-F1
#
_entry.id   AF-A0A8J8EZM2-F1
#
_cell.length_a   1.000
_cell.length_b   1.000
_cell.length_c   1.000
_cell.angle_alpha   90.00
_cell.angle_beta   90.00
_cell.angle_gamma   90.00
#
_symmetry.space_group_name_H-M   'P 1'
#
loop_
_entity.id
_entity.type
_entity.pdbx_description
1 polymer ?
#
loop_
_entity_poly.entity_id
_entity_poly.type
_entity_poly.pdbx_seq_one_letter_code
_entity_poly.pdbx_strand_id
1 'polypeptide(L)' 'MMESFKDQSTGYIEFETRELENVFALLIMGSFVGIPSPPTTLVIRLMPHMVREVYVMQMRAANMDDIFGEITSMFDID' A
#
# COMPACT_ATOMS: atom_id res chain seq x y z
N MET A 1 -14.99 11.67 27.70
CA MET A 1 -13.84 11.00 28.36
C MET A 1 -13.75 9.52 27.96
N MET A 2 -14.82 8.72 28.09
CA MET A 2 -14.87 7.30 27.67
C MET A 2 -14.57 7.10 26.17
N GLU A 3 -15.06 8.00 25.33
CA GLU A 3 -14.90 7.97 23.86
C GLU A 3 -13.43 8.19 23.43
N SER A 4 -12.73 9.11 24.09
CA SER A 4 -11.30 9.40 23.84
C SER A 4 -10.36 8.24 24.22
N PHE A 5 -10.69 7.47 25.27
CA PHE A 5 -9.93 6.25 25.62
C PHE A 5 -10.18 5.12 24.63
N LYS A 6 -11.40 5.01 24.08
CA LYS A 6 -11.75 4.02 23.06
C LYS A 6 -10.99 4.30 21.76
N ASP A 7 -10.99 5.55 21.29
CA ASP A 7 -10.27 5.98 20.09
C ASP A 7 -8.75 5.78 20.20
N GLN A 8 -8.15 6.08 21.36
CA GLN A 8 -6.72 5.80 21.57
C GLN A 8 -6.41 4.30 21.56
N SER A 9 -7.31 3.48 22.13
CA SER A 9 -7.09 2.03 22.22
C SER A 9 -7.27 1.33 20.87
N THR A 10 -8.23 1.76 20.04
CA THR A 10 -8.44 1.20 18.70
C THR A 10 -7.43 1.74 17.69
N GLY A 11 -7.02 3.00 17.83
CA GLY A 11 -6.05 3.62 16.93
C GLY A 11 -4.71 2.89 16.85
N TYR A 12 -4.24 2.33 17.97
CA TYR A 12 -3.02 1.50 17.98
C TYR A 12 -3.16 0.22 17.15
N ILE A 13 -4.29 -0.48 17.26
CA ILE A 13 -4.54 -1.72 16.51
C ILE A 13 -4.73 -1.43 15.02
N GLU A 14 -5.41 -0.33 14.69
CA GLU A 14 -5.58 0.11 13.29
C GLU A 14 -4.24 0.46 12.64
N PHE A 15 -3.36 1.13 13.39
CA PHE A 15 -2.00 1.41 12.95
C PHE A 15 -1.21 0.12 12.72
N GLU A 16 -1.20 -0.79 13.70
CA GLU A 16 -0.50 -2.08 13.58
C GLU A 16 -1.01 -2.90 12.38
N THR A 17 -2.33 -2.95 12.20
CA THR A 17 -2.95 -3.66 11.06
C THR A 17 -2.47 -3.08 9.74
N ARG A 18 -2.43 -1.74 9.61
CA ARG A 18 -1.94 -1.06 8.42
C ARG A 18 -0.48 -1.37 8.13
N GLU A 19 0.37 -1.40 9.16
CA GLU A 19 1.78 -1.75 8.99
C GLU A 19 1.96 -3.23 8.58
N LEU A 20 1.16 -4.14 9.14
CA LEU A 20 1.17 -5.54 8.73
C LEU A 20 0.70 -5.73 7.28
N GLU A 21 -0.33 -4.99 6.84
CA GLU A 21 -0.78 -4.96 5.44
C GLU A 21 0.34 -4.47 4.49
N ASN A 22 1.09 -3.43 4.89
CA ASN A 22 2.23 -2.94 4.12
C ASN A 22 3.35 -4.00 4.00
N VAL A 23 3.69 -4.66 5.12
CA VAL A 23 4.70 -5.73 5.12
C VAL A 23 4.23 -6.91 4.26
N PHE A 24 2.96 -7.30 4.36
CA PHE A 24 2.39 -8.35 3.53
C PHE A 24 2.48 -8.04 2.03
N ALA A 25 2.19 -6.78 1.65
CA ALA A 25 2.35 -6.33 0.28
C ALA A 25 3.80 -6.40 -0.19
N LEU A 26 4.77 -5.99 0.65
CA LEU A 26 6.20 -6.13 0.36
C LEU A 26 6.64 -7.59 0.25
N LEU A 27 6.10 -8.50 1.05
CA LEU A 27 6.45 -9.92 0.95
C LEU A 27 5.97 -10.56 -0.36
N ILE A 28 4.77 -10.18 -0.83
CA ILE A 28 4.19 -10.76 -2.04
C ILE A 28 4.72 -10.07 -3.31
N MET A 29 4.85 -8.74 -3.29
CA MET A 29 5.20 -7.93 -4.45
C MET A 29 6.68 -7.50 -4.45
N GLY A 30 7.42 -7.79 -3.40
CA GLY A 30 8.81 -7.37 -3.21
C GLY A 30 9.77 -7.85 -4.29
N SER A 31 9.45 -8.96 -4.97
CA SER A 31 10.24 -9.44 -6.12
C SER A 31 10.35 -8.39 -7.23
N PHE A 32 9.34 -7.53 -7.40
CA PHE A 32 9.38 -6.47 -8.41
C PHE A 32 10.36 -5.34 -8.07
N VAL A 33 10.83 -5.27 -6.82
CA VAL A 33 11.82 -4.29 -6.34
C VAL A 33 13.12 -4.95 -5.83
N GLY A 34 13.35 -6.22 -6.20
CA GLY A 34 14.59 -6.95 -5.87
C GLY A 34 14.63 -7.57 -4.47
N ILE A 35 13.52 -7.57 -3.74
CA ILE A 35 13.39 -8.30 -2.47
C ILE A 35 13.05 -9.77 -2.79
N PRO A 36 13.74 -10.75 -2.20
CA PRO A 36 13.46 -12.17 -2.46
C PRO A 36 12.01 -12.50 -2.07
N SER A 37 11.22 -13.00 -3.01
CA SER A 37 9.84 -13.42 -2.71
C SER A 37 9.81 -14.79 -2.05
N PRO A 38 8.79 -15.06 -1.23
CA PRO A 38 8.43 -16.43 -0.85
C PRO A 38 8.19 -17.32 -2.09
N PRO A 39 8.13 -18.65 -1.93
CA PRO A 39 7.82 -19.56 -3.02
C PRO A 39 6.53 -19.17 -3.75
N THR A 40 6.53 -19.19 -5.08
CA THR A 40 5.42 -18.73 -5.94
C THR A 40 4.08 -19.37 -5.58
N THR A 41 4.07 -20.65 -5.21
CA THR A 41 2.86 -21.36 -4.76
C THR A 41 2.22 -20.70 -3.54
N LEU A 42 3.03 -20.21 -2.60
CA LEU A 42 2.54 -19.51 -1.42
C LEU A 42 1.98 -18.14 -1.82
N VAL A 43 2.69 -17.40 -2.67
CA VAL A 43 2.26 -16.11 -3.21
C VAL A 43 0.90 -16.21 -3.89
N ILE A 44 0.71 -17.17 -4.80
CA ILE A 44 -0.57 -17.34 -5.53
C ILE A 44 -1.74 -17.63 -4.58
N ARG A 45 -1.51 -18.39 -3.52
CA ARG A 45 -2.54 -18.69 -2.51
C ARG A 45 -2.91 -17.48 -1.66
N LEU A 46 -1.95 -16.57 -1.46
CA LEU A 46 -2.12 -15.38 -0.64
C LEU A 46 -2.62 -14.15 -1.45
N MET A 47 -2.39 -14.14 -2.77
CA MET A 47 -2.84 -13.09 -3.70
C MET A 47 -4.30 -12.66 -3.53
N PRO A 48 -5.29 -13.56 -3.31
CA PRO A 48 -6.69 -13.15 -3.12
C PRO A 48 -6.91 -12.23 -1.91
N HIS A 49 -6.00 -12.24 -0.93
CA HIS A 49 -6.08 -11.36 0.24
C HIS A 49 -5.54 -9.95 -0.03
N MET A 50 -4.93 -9.70 -1.19
CA MET A 50 -4.39 -8.39 -1.59
C MET A 50 -5.33 -7.55 -2.46
N VAL A 51 -6.56 -8.01 -2.72
CA VAL A 51 -7.45 -7.38 -3.71
C VAL A 51 -7.69 -5.89 -3.41
N ARG A 52 -7.93 -5.54 -2.14
CA ARG A 52 -8.14 -4.14 -1.73
C ARG A 52 -6.87 -3.32 -1.92
N GLU A 53 -5.72 -3.86 -1.56
CA GLU A 53 -4.44 -3.17 -1.56
C GLU A 53 -3.96 -2.95 -2.99
N VAL A 54 -4.23 -3.89 -3.89
CA VAL A 54 -4.05 -3.70 -5.35
C VAL A 54 -4.89 -2.54 -5.85
N TYR A 55 -6.14 -2.42 -5.42
CA TYR A 55 -7.00 -1.28 -5.79
C TYR A 55 -6.45 0.05 -5.25
N VAL A 56 -6.00 0.07 -3.99
CA VAL A 56 -5.37 1.27 -3.39
C VAL A 56 -4.09 1.65 -4.12
N MET A 57 -3.25 0.68 -4.48
CA MET A 57 -2.02 0.92 -5.26
C MET A 57 -2.33 1.46 -6.65
N GLN A 58 -3.34 0.92 -7.35
CA GLN A 58 -3.78 1.44 -8.65
C GLN A 58 -4.29 2.87 -8.56
N MET A 59 -5.12 3.18 -7.55
CA MET A 59 -5.64 4.53 -7.35
C MET A 59 -4.51 5.53 -7.09
N ARG A 60 -3.51 5.15 -6.28
CA ARG A 60 -2.32 5.99 -6.04
C ARG A 60 -1.47 6.18 -7.29
N ALA A 61 -1.29 5.13 -8.09
CA ALA A 61 -0.55 5.21 -9.34
C ALA A 61 -1.24 6.15 -10.34
N ALA A 62 -2.57 6.06 -10.50
CA ALA A 62 -3.34 6.97 -11.36
C ALA A 62 -3.21 8.43 -10.91
N ASN A 63 -3.26 8.70 -9.60
CA ASN A 63 -3.08 10.05 -9.07
C ASN A 63 -1.63 10.56 -9.22
N MET A 64 -0.63 9.69 -9.37
CA MET A 64 0.74 10.13 -9.65
C MET A 64 0.88 10.70 -11.05
N ASP A 65 0.15 10.17 -12.03
CA ASP A 65 0.18 10.70 -13.41
C ASP A 65 -0.27 12.18 -13.44
N ASP A 66 -1.27 12.54 -12.63
CA ASP A 66 -1.72 13.93 -12.46
C ASP A 66 -0.61 14.81 -11.84
N ILE A 67 0.05 14.32 -10.79
CA ILE A 67 1.15 15.06 -10.12
C ILE A 67 2.34 15.24 -11.08
N PHE A 68 2.70 14.22 -11.85
CA PHE A 68 3.75 14.34 -12.86
C PHE A 68 3.36 15.31 -13.97
N GLY A 69 2.09 15.32 -14.40
CA GLY A 69 1.57 16.31 -15.36
C GLY A 69 1.71 17.74 -14.84
N GLU A 70 1.34 17.98 -13.58
CA GLU A 70 1.49 19.29 -12.92
C GLU A 70 2.96 19.71 -12.80
N ILE A 71 3.85 18.78 -12.43
CA ILE A 71 5.28 19.04 -12.31
C ILE A 71 5.90 19.36 -13.67
N THR A 72 5.63 18.57 -14.70
CA THR A 72 6.11 18.82 -16.07
C THR A 72 5.61 20.15 -16.61
N SER A 73 4.33 20.49 -16.35
CA SER A 73 3.77 21.80 -16.69
C SER A 73 4.41 22.95 -15.90
N MET A 74 4.80 22.75 -14.65
CA MET A 74 5.48 23.76 -13.84
C MET A 74 6.91 24.03 -14.32
N PHE A 75 7.56 23.04 -14.93
CA PHE A 75 8.92 23.16 -15.45
C PHE A 75 9.00 23.57 -16.92
N ASP A 76 7.85 23.84 -17.59
CA ASP A 76 7.76 24.29 -18.99
C ASP A 76 8.54 23.36 -19.96
N ILE A 77 8.55 22.06 -19.64
CA ILE A 77 9.22 21.04 -20.45
C ILE A 77 8.18 20.53 -21.47
N ASP A 78 8.31 20.98 -22.72
CA ASP A 78 7.67 20.37 -23.90
C ASP A 78 8.28 18.99 -24.24
#